data_AF-A0A671DPY2-F1
#
_entry.id   AF-A0A671DPY2-F1
#
_cell.length_a   1.000
_cell.length_b   1.000
_cell.length_c   1.000
_cell.angle_alpha   90.00
_cell.angle_beta   90.00
_cell.angle_gamma   90.00
#
_symmetry.space_group_name_H-M   'P 1'
#
loop_
_entity.id
_entity.type
_entity.pdbx_description
1 polymer ?
#
loop_
_entity_poly.entity_id
_entity_poly.type
_entity_poly.pdbx_seq_one_letter_code
_entity_poly.pdbx_strand_id
1 'polypeptide(L)' 'MPSINLQSSDGEISEVDVEIAKHSVTIKTMLKDFGMDDDPVPLLNVNAAIFKKVIHQRPILKSREGHGQTGI' A
#
# COMPACT_ATOMS: atom_id res chain seq x y z
N MET A 1 3.77 -16.35 4.28
CA MET A 1 3.00 -15.10 4.45
C MET A 1 2.61 -14.68 3.05
N PRO A 2 1.37 -14.25 2.78
CA PRO A 2 0.97 -13.86 1.43
C PRO A 2 1.77 -12.63 1.00
N SER A 3 2.35 -12.68 -0.20
CA SER A 3 3.09 -11.59 -0.82
C SER A 3 2.31 -11.05 -2.03
N ILE A 4 2.63 -9.82 -2.42
CA ILE A 4 2.12 -9.16 -3.62
C ILE A 4 3.28 -8.60 -4.43
N ASN A 5 3.19 -8.76 -5.75
CA ASN A 5 4.10 -8.12 -6.69
C ASN A 5 3.63 -6.71 -7.02
N LEU A 6 4.47 -5.72 -6.74
CA LEU A 6 4.19 -4.32 -7.04
C LEU A 6 5.21 -3.83 -8.07
N GLN A 7 4.73 -3.34 -9.21
CA GLN A 7 5.59 -2.80 -10.26
C GLN A 7 5.68 -1.28 -10.10
N SER A 8 6.88 -0.74 -9.95
CA SER A 8 7.12 0.69 -9.89
C SER A 8 7.03 1.36 -11.27
N SER A 9 6.96 2.68 -11.29
CA SER A 9 6.86 3.47 -12.52
C SER A 9 8.07 3.31 -13.47
N ASP A 10 9.21 2.87 -12.94
CA ASP A 10 10.43 2.53 -13.68
C ASP A 10 10.49 1.05 -14.12
N GLY A 11 9.42 0.28 -13.89
CA GLY A 11 9.27 -1.10 -14.34
C GLY A 11 9.87 -2.15 -13.41
N GLU A 12 10.44 -1.77 -12.27
CA GLU A 12 10.97 -2.72 -11.28
C GLU A 12 9.82 -3.38 -10.50
N ILE A 13 9.87 -4.71 -10.38
CA ILE A 13 8.89 -5.48 -9.60
C ILE A 13 9.48 -5.75 -8.23
N SER A 14 8.73 -5.40 -7.19
CA SER A 14 9.06 -5.66 -5.79
C SER A 14 8.02 -6.59 -5.17
N GLU A 15 8.47 -7.74 -4.67
CA GLU A 15 7.64 -8.63 -3.86
C GLU A 15 7.58 -8.10 -2.43
N VAL A 16 6.38 -7.82 -1.94
CA VAL A 16 6.16 -7.22 -0.62
C VAL A 16 5.14 -8.04 0.14
N ASP A 17 5.35 -8.19 1.44
CA ASP A 17 4.36 -8.82 2.32
C ASP A 17 3.04 -8.03 2.28
N VAL A 18 1.93 -8.76 2.12
CA VAL A 18 0.59 -8.17 2.01
C VAL A 18 0.22 -7.36 3.26
N GLU A 19 0.63 -7.76 4.45
CA GLU A 19 0.35 -7.00 5.68
C GLU A 19 1.05 -5.64 5.66
N ILE A 20 2.28 -5.61 5.15
CA ILE A 20 3.04 -4.36 4.96
C ILE A 20 2.39 -3.51 3.87
N ALA A 21 2.03 -4.11 2.73
CA ALA A 21 1.37 -3.42 1.62
C ALA A 21 0.01 -2.80 2.04
N LYS A 22 -0.73 -3.47 2.93
CA LYS A 22 -2.02 -3.01 3.48
C LYS A 22 -1.92 -1.76 4.36
N HIS A 23 -0.74 -1.36 4.80
CA HIS A 23 -0.55 -0.08 5.50
C HIS A 23 -0.80 1.12 4.58
N SER A 24 -0.59 0.96 3.27
CA SER A 24 -0.99 1.96 2.29
C SER A 24 -2.47 1.81 1.98
N VAL A 25 -3.27 2.83 2.28
CA VAL A 25 -4.72 2.82 1.99
C VAL A 25 -4.98 2.58 0.51
N THR A 26 -4.19 3.20 -0.37
CA THR A 26 -4.32 3.03 -1.82
C THR A 26 -4.08 1.59 -2.25
N ILE A 27 -2.98 0.97 -1.79
CA ILE A 27 -2.65 -0.42 -2.15
C ILE A 27 -3.67 -1.38 -1.54
N LYS A 28 -4.13 -1.12 -0.30
CA LYS A 28 -5.20 -1.89 0.33
C LYS A 28 -6.50 -1.87 -0.47
N THR A 29 -6.89 -0.72 -1.01
CA THR A 29 -8.08 -0.60 -1.87
C THR A 29 -7.87 -1.34 -3.18
N MET A 30 -6.72 -1.15 -3.84
CA MET A 30 -6.37 -1.90 -5.06
C MET A 30 -6.40 -3.42 -4.83
N LEU A 31 -5.82 -3.92 -3.74
CA LEU A 31 -5.88 -5.32 -3.35
C LEU A 31 -7.30 -5.85 -3.14
N LYS A 32 -8.21 -5.01 -2.64
CA LYS A 32 -9.60 -5.40 -2.40
C LYS A 32 -10.40 -5.46 -3.71
N ASP A 33 -10.09 -4.56 -4.64
CA ASP A 33 -10.81 -4.43 -5.91
C ASP A 33 -10.27 -5.40 -6.99
N PHE A 34 -8.96 -5.66 -7.00
CA PHE A 34 -8.30 -6.53 -7.99
C PHE A 34 -7.99 -7.93 -7.45
N GLY A 35 -8.03 -8.17 -6.14
CA GLY A 35 -7.63 -9.45 -5.57
C GLY A 35 -6.10 -9.62 -5.46
N MET A 36 -5.67 -10.85 -5.15
CA MET A 36 -4.26 -11.25 -5.11
C MET A 36 -3.94 -12.12 -6.34
N ASP A 37 -4.12 -11.58 -7.53
CA ASP A 37 -3.66 -12.23 -8.75
C ASP A 37 -2.12 -12.19 -8.84
N ASP A 38 -1.55 -13.09 -9.65
CA ASP A 38 -0.09 -13.17 -9.89
C ASP A 38 0.44 -11.96 -10.70
N ASP A 39 -0.45 -11.20 -11.31
CA ASP A 39 -0.09 -10.01 -12.09
C ASP A 39 0.39 -8.86 -11.19
N PRO A 40 1.53 -8.23 -11.54
CA PRO A 40 2.09 -7.17 -10.73
C PRO A 40 1.22 -5.90 -10.78
N VAL A 41 0.88 -5.32 -9.63
CA VAL A 41 0.08 -4.10 -9.55
C VAL A 41 0.96 -2.89 -9.91
N PRO A 42 0.61 -2.10 -10.94
CA PRO A 42 1.43 -0.98 -11.39
C PRO A 42 1.23 0.28 -10.54
N LEU A 43 2.33 0.77 -9.97
CA LEU A 43 2.45 2.02 -9.22
C LEU A 43 3.02 3.12 -10.13
N LEU A 44 2.16 3.68 -10.98
CA LEU A 44 2.54 4.63 -12.05
C LEU A 44 3.26 5.91 -11.57
N ASN A 45 3.10 6.29 -10.30
CA ASN A 45 3.67 7.52 -9.76
C ASN A 45 4.74 7.28 -8.67
N VAL A 46 5.21 6.05 -8.52
CA VAL A 46 6.20 5.70 -7.51
C VAL A 46 7.32 4.90 -8.16
N ASN A 47 8.52 5.46 -8.18
CA ASN A 47 9.74 4.74 -8.56
C ASN A 47 10.19 3.80 -7.42
N ALA A 48 10.84 2.69 -7.73
CA ALA A 48 11.36 1.72 -6.78
C ALA A 48 12.19 2.33 -5.61
N ALA A 49 13.03 3.33 -5.88
CA ALA A 49 13.83 3.98 -4.84
C ALA A 49 12.98 4.74 -3.80
N ILE A 50 11.87 5.34 -4.25
CA ILE A 50 10.89 5.99 -3.37
C ILE A 50 10.04 4.91 -2.68
N PHE A 51 9.62 3.89 -3.43
CA PHE A 51 8.82 2.78 -2.93
C PHE A 51 9.48 2.10 -1.73
N LYS A 52 10.77 1.74 -1.83
CA LYS A 52 11.54 1.15 -0.73
C LYS A 52 11.57 2.02 0.53
N LYS A 53 11.62 3.34 0.38
CA LYS A 53 11.54 4.29 1.50
C LYS A 53 10.13 4.35 2.11
N VAL A 54 9.09 4.28 1.28
CA VAL A 54 7.68 4.33 1.71
C VAL A 54 7.26 3.04 2.43
N ILE A 55 7.66 1.86 1.94
CA ILE A 55 7.38 0.58 2.60
C ILE A 55 8.05 0.51 3.98
N HIS A 56 9.25 1.07 4.11
CA HIS A 56 9.96 1.14 5.39
C HIS A 56 9.44 2.27 6.30
N GLN A 57 8.77 3.28 5.75
CA GLN A 57 8.19 4.38 6.53
C GLN A 57 7.01 3.85 7.36
N ARG A 58 7.27 3.75 8.67
CA ARG A 58 6.28 3.53 9.72
C ARG A 58 5.09 4.49 9.54
N PRO A 59 3.83 4.05 9.61
CA PRO A 59 2.69 4.95 9.49
C PRO A 59 2.70 5.92 10.67
N ILE A 60 3.04 7.18 10.40
CA ILE A 60 2.81 8.32 11.33
C ILE A 60 1.29 8.60 11.42
N LEU A 61 0.47 7.93 10.61
CA LEU A 61 -0.99 8.01 10.63
C LEU A 61 -1.60 7.06 11.69
N LYS A 62 -1.24 7.24 12.96
CA LYS A 62 -2.09 6.88 14.10
C LYS A 62 -2.49 8.15 14.86
N SER A 63 -3.27 9.03 14.23
CA SER A 63 -4.13 9.99 14.94
C SER A 63 -4.91 10.88 13.96
N ARG A 64 -6.14 10.46 13.64
CA ARG A 64 -7.37 11.27 13.73
C ARG A 64 -8.53 10.51 13.08
N GLU A 65 -8.89 9.39 13.70
CA GLU A 65 -10.28 8.92 13.66
C GLU A 65 -10.92 9.31 14.99
N GLY A 66 -11.00 10.62 15.23
CA GLY A 66 -11.93 11.19 16.19
C GLY A 66 -13.20 11.51 15.43
N HIS A 67 -14.09 10.53 15.29
CA HIS A 67 -15.45 10.74 14.83
C HIS A 67 -16.07 11.87 15.66
N GLY A 68 -16.29 13.02 15.03
CA GLY A 68 -17.28 13.97 15.48
C GLY A 68 -18.66 13.38 15.23
N GLN A 69 -19.43 13.19 16.30
CA GLN A 69 -20.90 13.06 16.43
C GLN A 69 -21.14 12.46 17.83
N THR A 70 -22.06 12.87 18.71
CA THR A 70 -23.17 13.84 18.78
C THR A 70 -23.70 13.77 20.21
N GLY A 71 -24.27 14.86 20.74
CA GLY A 71 -25.33 14.81 21.75
C GLY A 71 -24.90 14.96 23.21
N ILE A 72 -25.06 16.18 23.75
CA ILE A 72 -26.23 16.56 24.57
C ILE A 72 -26.57 18.02 24.28
#